data_AF-A0A9W8CF32-F1
#
_entry.id   AF-A0A9W8CF32-F1
#
_cell.length_a   1.000
_cell.length_b   1.000
_cell.length_c   1.000
_cell.angle_alpha   90.00
_cell.angle_beta   90.00
_cell.angle_gamma   90.00
#
_symmetry.space_group_name_H-M   'P 1'
#
loop_
_entity.id
_entity.type
_entity.pdbx_description
1 polymer ?
#
loop_
_entity_poly.entity_id
_entity_poly.type
_entity_poly.pdbx_seq_one_letter_code
_entity_poly.pdbx_strand_id
1 'polypeptide(L)'
;MSGCVILLPIAITFYTTWWFIRLVDGFFSPIYVHLGIHLFGLGFVTSITFIFLVGVFMSSWLGASLLGLGEFFIKRMPLVRHIYSASKQISAAISPDQSSRAFKEVVIIRHPRIGEYALGFITSTVALRGAGVRGDQQDLACVYVPTNNLYLGDIFLMSRADVIIPDLSVREAIEIVLSGGMSVPKIISAVEGVVGLGDHGRAVKDS
;
A
#
# COMPACT_ATOMS: atom_id res chain seq x y z
N MET A 1 -35.90 -12.95 5.89
CA MET A 1 -34.66 -13.09 5.08
C MET A 1 -33.43 -12.45 5.74
N SER A 2 -33.56 -11.57 6.74
CA SER A 2 -32.44 -10.83 7.36
C SER A 2 -31.44 -11.69 8.15
N GLY A 3 -31.84 -12.80 8.75
CA GLY A 3 -30.93 -13.67 9.52
C GLY A 3 -29.86 -14.37 8.67
N CYS A 4 -30.16 -14.69 7.42
CA CYS A 4 -29.22 -15.36 6.51
C CYS A 4 -28.11 -14.41 6.04
N VAL A 5 -28.45 -13.13 5.81
CA VAL A 5 -27.50 -12.09 5.39
C VAL A 5 -26.53 -11.73 6.52
N ILE A 6 -26.98 -11.72 7.78
CA ILE A 6 -26.13 -11.43 8.94
C ILE A 6 -25.15 -12.57 9.24
N LEU A 7 -25.55 -13.83 9.00
CA LEU A 7 -24.70 -15.00 9.21
C LEU A 7 -23.69 -15.23 8.09
N LEU A 8 -23.95 -14.70 6.89
CA LEU A 8 -23.09 -14.85 5.72
C LEU A 8 -21.61 -14.48 5.99
N PRO A 9 -21.27 -13.29 6.54
CA PRO A 9 -19.88 -12.96 6.82
C PRO A 9 -19.24 -13.89 7.86
N ILE A 10 -19.98 -14.33 8.88
CA ILE A 10 -19.49 -15.25 9.92
C ILE A 10 -19.23 -16.65 9.33
N ALA A 11 -20.14 -17.13 8.47
CA ALA A 11 -19.98 -18.40 7.80
C ALA A 11 -18.78 -18.38 6.83
N ILE A 12 -18.60 -17.28 6.09
CA ILE A 12 -17.47 -17.09 5.17
C ILE A 12 -16.15 -17.06 5.95
N THR A 13 -16.06 -16.32 7.05
CA THR A 13 -14.83 -16.26 7.85
C THR A 13 -14.51 -17.61 8.47
N PHE A 14 -15.50 -18.32 9.01
CA PHE A 14 -15.32 -19.66 9.56
C PHE A 14 -14.87 -20.66 8.49
N TYR A 15 -15.54 -20.68 7.33
CA TYR A 15 -15.19 -21.56 6.22
C TYR A 15 -13.77 -21.28 5.71
N THR A 16 -13.41 -20.01 5.53
CA THR A 16 -12.08 -19.62 5.05
C THR A 16 -10.99 -20.02 6.05
N THR A 17 -11.24 -19.78 7.34
CA THR A 17 -10.31 -20.17 8.41
C THR A 17 -10.14 -21.69 8.46
N TRP A 18 -11.26 -22.43 8.39
CA TRP A 18 -11.25 -23.89 8.39
C TRP A 18 -10.50 -24.47 7.17
N TRP A 19 -10.74 -23.91 5.99
CA TRP A 19 -10.05 -24.29 4.75
C TRP A 19 -8.54 -24.05 4.86
N PHE A 20 -8.13 -22.89 5.37
CA PHE A 20 -6.73 -22.54 5.54
C PHE A 20 -6.01 -23.50 6.50
N ILE A 21 -6.61 -23.79 7.66
CA ILE A 21 -6.03 -24.74 8.63
C ILE A 21 -5.85 -26.12 7.99
N ARG A 22 -6.85 -26.61 7.24
CA ARG A 22 -6.72 -27.92 6.56
C ARG A 22 -5.66 -27.94 5.47
N LEU A 23 -5.51 -26.85 4.71
CA LEU A 23 -4.49 -26.73 3.69
C LEU A 23 -3.08 -26.83 4.31
N VAL A 24 -2.90 -26.14 5.44
CA VAL A 24 -1.64 -26.11 6.18
C VAL A 24 -1.35 -27.45 6.86
N ASP A 25 -2.32 -28.00 7.60
CA ASP A 25 -2.21 -29.32 8.25
C ASP A 25 -1.91 -30.41 7.20
N GLY A 26 -2.48 -30.32 5.99
CA GLY A 26 -2.23 -31.23 4.89
C GLY A 26 -0.79 -31.18 4.35
N PHE A 27 -0.18 -29.99 4.27
CA PHE A 27 1.19 -29.83 3.82
C PHE A 27 2.21 -30.48 4.78
N PHE A 28 1.97 -30.38 6.10
CA PHE A 28 2.83 -30.94 7.14
C PHE A 28 2.41 -32.34 7.62
N SER A 29 1.28 -32.86 7.13
CA SER A 29 0.75 -34.21 7.40
C SER A 29 1.80 -35.33 7.38
N PRO A 30 2.69 -35.45 6.36
CA PRO A 30 3.67 -36.55 6.33
C PRO A 30 4.66 -36.53 7.49
N ILE A 31 4.95 -35.35 8.06
CA ILE A 31 5.83 -35.21 9.23
C ILE A 31 5.10 -35.66 10.50
N TYR A 32 3.81 -35.31 10.65
CA TYR A 32 3.02 -35.69 11.82
C TYR A 32 2.72 -37.17 11.93
N VAL A 33 2.48 -37.82 10.78
CA VAL A 33 2.27 -39.27 10.72
C VAL A 33 3.53 -40.02 11.18
N HIS A 34 4.72 -39.50 10.87
CA HIS A 34 5.98 -40.10 11.32
C HIS A 34 6.28 -39.85 12.81
N LEU A 35 5.80 -38.73 13.38
CA LEU A 35 5.92 -38.43 14.81
C LEU A 35 4.78 -39.01 15.67
N GLY A 36 3.72 -39.56 15.07
CA GLY A 36 2.59 -40.16 15.78
C GLY A 36 1.67 -39.16 16.49
N ILE A 37 1.69 -37.89 16.10
CA ILE A 37 0.92 -36.82 16.76
C ILE A 37 -0.24 -36.40 15.85
N HIS A 38 -1.47 -36.64 16.29
CA HIS A 38 -2.68 -36.17 15.61
C HIS A 38 -3.42 -35.16 16.49
N LEU A 39 -2.91 -33.91 16.52
CA LEU A 39 -3.59 -32.80 17.17
C LEU A 39 -4.09 -31.81 16.12
N PHE A 40 -5.38 -31.48 16.19
CA PHE A 40 -6.01 -30.47 15.34
C PHE A 40 -5.36 -29.09 15.57
N GLY A 41 -4.86 -28.43 14.52
CA GLY A 41 -4.23 -27.10 14.60
C GLY A 41 -2.70 -27.09 14.77
N LEU A 42 -2.03 -28.25 14.80
CA LEU A 42 -0.56 -28.32 14.84
C LEU A 42 0.11 -27.77 13.57
N GLY A 43 -0.50 -27.92 12.39
CA GLY A 43 0.01 -27.36 11.14
C GLY A 43 0.13 -25.85 11.21
N PHE A 44 -0.83 -25.16 11.83
CA PHE A 44 -0.77 -23.72 12.00
C PHE A 44 0.43 -23.30 12.85
N VAL A 45 0.61 -23.93 14.02
CA VAL A 45 1.72 -23.63 14.95
C VAL A 45 3.06 -23.93 14.29
N THR A 46 3.21 -25.11 13.69
CA THR A 46 4.47 -25.49 13.03
C THR A 46 4.77 -24.63 11.81
N SER A 47 3.76 -24.15 11.06
CA SER A 47 3.98 -23.25 9.93
C SER A 47 4.49 -21.90 10.39
N ILE A 48 3.93 -21.36 11.48
CA ILE A 48 4.45 -20.13 12.09
C ILE A 48 5.89 -20.36 12.53
N THR A 49 6.18 -21.44 13.24
CA THR A 49 7.54 -21.79 13.66
C THR A 49 8.47 -21.97 12.46
N PHE A 50 8.03 -22.63 11.39
CA PHE A 50 8.81 -22.86 10.19
C PHE A 50 9.12 -21.55 9.46
N ILE A 51 8.11 -20.70 9.23
CA ILE A 51 8.29 -19.38 8.61
C ILE A 51 9.24 -18.54 9.46
N PHE A 52 9.11 -18.57 10.78
CA PHE A 52 10.00 -17.86 11.69
C PHE A 52 11.45 -18.36 11.58
N LEU A 53 11.66 -19.68 11.62
CA LEU A 53 12.99 -20.29 11.49
C LEU A 53 13.63 -19.98 10.13
N VAL A 54 12.85 -20.09 9.05
CA VAL A 54 13.30 -19.70 7.70
C VAL A 54 13.65 -18.21 7.67
N GLY A 55 12.83 -17.35 8.27
CA GLY A 55 13.10 -15.91 8.36
C GLY A 55 14.41 -15.60 9.10
N VAL A 56 14.63 -16.24 10.25
CA VAL A 56 15.88 -16.11 11.02
C VAL A 56 17.07 -16.64 10.23
N PHE A 57 16.93 -17.79 9.56
CA PHE A 57 17.96 -18.36 8.70
C PHE A 57 18.32 -17.44 7.53
N MET A 58 17.31 -16.84 6.88
CA MET A 58 17.50 -15.90 5.77
C MET A 58 18.13 -14.57 6.22
N SER A 59 17.94 -14.17 7.48
CA SER A 59 18.61 -13.00 8.09
C SER A 59 20.10 -13.25 8.39
N SER A 60 20.53 -14.51 8.43
CA SER A 60 21.94 -14.86 8.63
C SER A 60 22.77 -14.64 7.36
N TRP A 61 24.09 -14.49 7.52
CA TRP A 61 25.03 -14.30 6.41
C TRP A 61 24.98 -15.44 5.37
N LEU A 62 24.75 -16.67 5.81
CA LEU A 62 24.57 -17.82 4.91
C LEU A 62 23.29 -17.70 4.08
N GLY A 63 22.18 -17.31 4.72
CA GLY A 63 20.90 -17.11 4.05
C GLY A 63 20.97 -16.00 3.01
N ALA A 64 21.56 -14.85 3.37
CA ALA A 64 21.79 -13.73 2.46
C ALA A 64 22.68 -14.13 1.26
N SER A 65 23.71 -14.94 1.49
CA SER A 65 24.60 -15.43 0.43
C SER A 65 23.90 -16.40 -0.53
N LEU A 66 23.09 -17.32 0.00
CA LEU A 66 22.30 -18.27 -0.81
C LEU A 66 21.23 -17.56 -1.65
N LEU A 67 20.54 -16.58 -1.06
CA LEU A 67 19.56 -15.75 -1.79
C LEU A 67 20.23 -14.98 -2.93
N GLY A 68 21.39 -14.37 -2.67
CA GLY A 68 22.16 -13.67 -3.69
C GLY A 68 22.58 -14.57 -4.86
N LEU A 69 22.96 -15.82 -4.57
CA LEU A 69 23.31 -16.81 -5.58
C LEU A 69 22.07 -17.22 -6.40
N GLY A 70 20.93 -17.49 -5.75
CA GLY A 70 19.68 -17.82 -6.43
C GLY A 70 19.19 -16.68 -7.33
N GLU A 71 19.29 -15.44 -6.86
CA GLU A 71 18.97 -14.24 -7.65
C GLU A 71 19.84 -14.12 -8.90
N PHE A 72 21.13 -14.45 -8.79
CA PHE A 72 22.03 -14.43 -9.94
C PHE A 72 21.59 -15.41 -11.03
N PHE A 73 21.16 -16.62 -10.66
CA PHE A 73 20.60 -17.58 -11.62
C PHE A 73 19.30 -17.09 -12.27
N ILE A 74 18.37 -16.57 -11.47
CA ILE A 74 17.08 -16.08 -11.96
C ILE A 74 17.24 -14.90 -12.93
N LYS A 75 18.15 -13.96 -12.63
CA LYS A 75 18.43 -12.80 -13.49
C LYS A 75 19.01 -13.16 -14.85
N ARG A 76 19.57 -14.37 -15.00
CA ARG A 76 20.12 -14.88 -16.26
C ARG A 76 19.05 -15.44 -17.20
N MET A 77 17.83 -15.68 -16.71
CA MET A 77 16.71 -16.17 -17.50
C MET A 77 15.88 -14.99 -18.05
N PRO A 78 15.78 -14.81 -19.39
CA PRO A 78 15.26 -13.59 -20.00
C PRO A 78 13.77 -13.32 -19.70
N LEU A 79 12.96 -14.35 -19.45
CA LEU A 79 11.54 -14.20 -19.08
C LEU A 79 11.33 -14.13 -17.56
N VAL A 80 11.95 -15.05 -16.82
CA VAL A 80 11.77 -15.19 -15.37
C VAL A 80 12.29 -13.96 -14.62
N ARG A 81 13.35 -13.31 -15.12
CA ARG A 81 13.90 -12.09 -14.50
C ARG A 81 12.86 -10.98 -14.38
N HIS A 82 11.98 -10.81 -15.36
CA HIS A 82 11.00 -9.71 -15.36
C HIS A 82 9.92 -9.94 -14.30
N ILE A 83 9.42 -11.18 -14.21
CA ILE A 83 8.44 -11.59 -13.20
C ILE A 83 9.06 -11.49 -11.80
N TYR A 84 10.27 -12.03 -11.61
CA TYR A 84 10.96 -11.98 -10.33
C TYR A 84 11.26 -10.55 -9.87
N SER A 85 11.72 -9.68 -10.78
CA SER A 85 11.96 -8.27 -10.47
C SER A 85 10.68 -7.52 -10.09
N ALA A 86 9.57 -7.76 -10.78
CA ALA A 86 8.28 -7.17 -10.43
C ALA A 86 7.79 -7.65 -9.05
N SER A 87 7.87 -8.95 -8.77
CA SER A 87 7.52 -9.51 -7.45
C SER A 87 8.41 -8.94 -6.35
N LYS A 88 9.74 -8.86 -6.58
CA LYS A 88 10.68 -8.29 -5.61
C LYS A 88 10.40 -6.81 -5.32
N GLN A 89 10.00 -6.04 -6.35
CA GLN A 89 9.64 -4.64 -6.18
C GLN A 89 8.40 -4.47 -5.29
N ILE A 90 7.38 -5.32 -5.48
CA ILE A 90 6.18 -5.33 -4.62
C ILE A 90 6.54 -5.73 -3.19
N SER A 91 7.35 -6.78 -3.00
CA SER A 91 7.80 -7.19 -1.67
C SER A 91 8.64 -6.12 -0.98
N ALA A 92 9.53 -5.43 -1.71
CA ALA A 92 10.32 -4.32 -1.18
C ALA A 92 9.45 -3.15 -0.74
N ALA A 93 8.39 -2.84 -1.49
CA ALA A 93 7.42 -1.79 -1.13
C ALA A 93 6.62 -2.11 0.14
N ILE A 94 6.52 -3.39 0.55
CA ILE A 94 5.81 -3.84 1.76
C ILE A 94 6.76 -4.00 2.96
N SER A 95 8.08 -4.14 2.73
CA SER A 95 9.08 -4.24 3.79
C SER A 95 9.00 -3.03 4.74
N PRO A 96 8.93 -3.19 6.08
CA PRO A 96 8.77 -2.11 7.06
C PRO A 96 9.73 -0.91 6.86
N ASP A 97 10.91 -1.20 6.34
CA ASP A 97 11.99 -0.23 6.09
C ASP A 97 11.72 0.68 4.88
N GLN A 98 10.85 0.26 3.95
CA GLN A 98 10.41 1.05 2.77
C GLN A 98 8.89 1.28 2.70
N SER A 99 8.08 0.47 3.39
CA SER A 99 6.61 0.53 3.38
C SER A 99 6.02 1.65 4.20
N SER A 100 6.83 2.29 5.04
CA SER A 100 6.53 3.61 5.60
C SER A 100 6.53 4.73 4.53
N ARG A 101 6.85 4.44 3.26
CA ARG A 101 6.94 5.45 2.18
C ARG A 101 6.04 5.23 0.96
N ALA A 102 5.32 4.11 0.83
CA ALA A 102 4.50 3.87 -0.37
C ALA A 102 3.26 4.80 -0.46
N PHE A 103 2.70 5.16 0.70
CA PHE A 103 1.67 6.20 0.85
C PHE A 103 2.05 7.03 2.08
N LYS A 104 2.86 8.07 1.86
CA LYS A 104 3.42 8.89 2.94
C LYS A 104 2.33 9.70 3.65
N GLU A 105 1.34 10.16 2.88
CA GLU A 105 0.41 11.19 3.31
C GLU A 105 -0.85 11.13 2.45
N VAL A 106 -2.02 11.34 3.06
CA VAL A 106 -3.28 11.55 2.33
C VAL A 106 -3.32 13.00 1.88
N VAL A 107 -3.83 13.24 0.67
CA VAL A 107 -4.02 14.59 0.15
C VAL A 107 -5.37 14.72 -0.54
N ILE A 108 -5.87 15.94 -0.56
CA ILE A 108 -6.99 16.35 -1.39
C ILE A 108 -6.43 17.26 -2.47
N ILE A 109 -6.76 16.94 -3.73
CA ILE A 109 -6.36 17.72 -4.89
C ILE A 109 -7.58 18.30 -5.57
N ARG A 110 -7.40 19.41 -6.28
CA ARG A 110 -8.43 19.94 -7.19
C ARG A 110 -8.44 19.04 -8.44
N HIS A 111 -9.55 18.35 -8.69
CA HIS A 111 -9.75 17.51 -9.88
C HIS A 111 -10.40 18.38 -10.98
N PRO A 112 -10.30 18.05 -12.29
CA PRO A 112 -10.03 18.99 -13.37
C PRO A 112 -11.07 20.11 -13.56
N ARG A 113 -12.27 19.99 -12.97
CA ARG A 113 -13.28 21.05 -12.95
C ARG A 113 -13.21 21.86 -11.66
N ILE A 114 -13.41 23.17 -11.80
CA ILE A 114 -13.48 24.09 -10.66
C ILE A 114 -14.61 23.64 -9.71
N GLY A 115 -14.27 23.45 -8.44
CA GLY A 115 -15.20 22.96 -7.40
C GLY A 115 -15.18 21.45 -7.20
N GLU A 116 -14.41 20.69 -8.00
CA GLU A 116 -14.24 19.25 -7.84
C GLU A 116 -12.95 18.94 -7.06
N TYR A 117 -13.06 18.02 -6.10
CA TYR A 117 -11.95 17.58 -5.28
C TYR A 117 -11.80 16.07 -5.36
N ALA A 118 -10.56 15.60 -5.46
CA ALA A 118 -10.24 14.18 -5.44
C ALA A 118 -9.36 13.86 -4.23
N LEU A 119 -9.66 12.73 -3.60
CA LEU A 119 -8.82 12.14 -2.57
C LEU A 119 -7.66 11.39 -3.25
N GLY A 120 -6.44 11.63 -2.80
CA GLY A 120 -5.25 10.98 -3.31
C GLY A 120 -4.24 10.71 -2.22
N PHE A 121 -3.15 10.07 -2.61
CA PHE A 121 -2.08 9.67 -1.70
C PHE A 121 -0.73 10.11 -2.28
N ILE A 122 0.10 10.77 -1.47
CA ILE A 122 1.49 11.04 -1.85
C ILE A 122 2.27 9.74 -1.77
N THR A 123 2.74 9.26 -2.92
CA THR A 123 3.52 8.02 -3.02
C THR A 123 5.03 8.29 -3.02
N SER A 124 5.44 9.40 -3.61
CA SER A 124 6.85 9.77 -3.73
C SER A 124 7.01 11.26 -4.00
N THR A 125 8.25 11.75 -3.90
CA THR A 125 8.64 13.11 -4.25
C THR A 125 9.69 13.03 -5.35
N VAL A 126 9.49 13.74 -6.45
CA VAL A 126 10.33 13.71 -7.65
C VAL A 126 10.80 15.12 -7.96
N ALA A 127 12.12 15.29 -8.10
CA ALA A 127 12.70 16.55 -8.54
C ALA A 127 12.69 16.61 -10.08
N LEU A 128 11.94 17.56 -10.65
CA LEU A 128 11.94 17.79 -12.09
C LEU A 128 13.03 18.80 -12.45
N ARG A 129 13.97 18.40 -13.32
CA ARG A 129 15.04 19.27 -13.85
C ARG A 129 14.80 19.55 -15.34
N GLY A 130 14.86 20.82 -15.74
CA GLY A 130 14.90 21.22 -17.16
C GLY A 130 13.58 21.71 -17.76
N ALA A 131 12.54 21.98 -16.96
CA ALA A 131 11.24 22.48 -17.43
C ALA A 131 11.23 23.99 -17.77
N GLY A 132 12.21 24.47 -18.56
CA GLY A 132 12.17 25.78 -19.21
C GLY A 132 12.59 27.00 -18.37
N VAL A 133 12.78 26.88 -17.06
CA VAL A 133 13.39 27.94 -16.23
C VAL A 133 14.82 27.53 -15.89
N ARG A 134 15.80 28.33 -16.34
CA ARG A 134 17.22 28.07 -16.10
C ARG A 134 17.49 27.99 -14.59
N GLY A 135 17.91 26.82 -14.11
CA GLY A 135 18.59 26.65 -12.82
C GLY A 135 17.71 26.27 -11.63
N ASP A 136 16.39 26.14 -11.78
CA ASP A 136 15.51 25.82 -10.66
C ASP A 136 15.10 24.34 -10.66
N GLN A 137 15.37 23.65 -9.55
CA GLN A 137 14.96 22.27 -9.33
C GLN A 137 13.59 22.32 -8.63
N GLN A 138 12.52 21.93 -9.33
CA GLN A 138 11.20 21.89 -8.72
C GLN A 138 10.94 20.51 -8.11
N ASP A 139 10.76 20.48 -6.79
CA ASP A 139 10.33 19.29 -6.08
C ASP A 139 8.81 19.13 -6.23
N LEU A 140 8.41 18.08 -6.95
CA LEU A 140 7.02 17.72 -7.19
C LEU A 140 6.63 16.53 -6.32
N ALA A 141 5.42 16.58 -5.75
CA ALA A 141 4.78 15.45 -5.12
C ALA A 141 4.10 14.58 -6.19
N CYS A 142 4.35 13.27 -6.12
CA CYS A 142 3.64 12.26 -6.91
C CYS A 142 2.39 11.83 -6.16
N VAL A 143 1.25 12.34 -6.61
CA VAL A 143 -0.07 12.08 -6.02
C VAL A 143 -0.76 11.00 -6.85
N TYR A 144 -1.04 9.87 -6.21
CA TYR A 144 -1.86 8.81 -6.77
C TYR A 144 -3.32 9.02 -6.39
N VAL A 145 -4.19 9.13 -7.38
CA VAL A 145 -5.64 9.23 -7.21
C VAL A 145 -6.26 7.90 -7.60
N PRO A 146 -6.66 7.06 -6.63
CA PRO A 146 -7.27 5.78 -6.95
C PRO A 146 -8.66 5.97 -7.55
N THR A 147 -9.01 5.09 -8.47
CA THR A 147 -10.40 4.90 -8.91
C THR A 147 -11.10 3.89 -7.98
N ASN A 148 -12.30 3.46 -8.36
CA ASN A 148 -13.05 2.42 -7.64
C ASN A 148 -12.26 1.09 -7.44
N ASN A 149 -11.16 0.91 -8.17
CA ASN A 149 -10.19 -0.16 -7.90
C ASN A 149 -8.88 0.44 -7.43
N LEU A 150 -8.46 0.17 -6.19
CA LEU A 150 -7.32 0.80 -5.51
C LEU A 150 -5.98 0.68 -6.26
N TYR A 151 -5.85 -0.28 -7.18
CA TYR A 151 -4.65 -0.49 -8.02
C TYR A 151 -4.71 0.20 -9.39
N LEU A 152 -5.86 0.77 -9.73
CA LEU A 152 -6.08 1.53 -10.96
C LEU A 152 -6.36 2.98 -10.56
N GLY A 153 -5.58 3.90 -11.09
CA GLY A 153 -5.70 5.31 -10.74
C GLY A 153 -4.82 6.19 -11.59
N ASP A 154 -5.08 7.48 -11.49
CA ASP A 154 -4.29 8.49 -12.16
C ASP A 154 -3.12 8.88 -11.27
N ILE A 155 -2.01 9.24 -11.91
CA ILE A 155 -0.82 9.76 -11.24
C ILE A 155 -0.66 11.23 -11.66
N PHE A 156 -0.70 12.12 -10.67
CA PHE A 156 -0.47 13.54 -10.86
C PHE A 156 0.86 13.95 -10.23
N LEU A 157 1.64 14.75 -10.96
CA LEU A 157 2.82 15.42 -10.44
C LEU A 157 2.45 16.87 -10.17
N MET A 158 2.51 17.29 -8.90
CA MET A 158 2.08 18.62 -8.49
C MET A 158 2.94 19.21 -7.40
N SER A 159 2.98 20.54 -7.35
CA SER A 159 3.67 21.25 -6.28
C SER A 159 3.03 20.94 -4.94
N ARG A 160 3.84 20.85 -3.88
CA ARG A 160 3.34 20.65 -2.51
C ARG A 160 2.47 21.83 -2.02
N ALA A 161 2.57 22.99 -2.67
CA ALA A 161 1.71 24.13 -2.38
C ALA A 161 0.28 23.99 -2.95
N ASP A 162 0.09 23.12 -3.95
CA ASP A 162 -1.20 22.93 -4.63
C ASP A 162 -2.03 21.77 -4.06
N VAL A 163 -1.48 21.04 -3.07
CA VAL A 163 -2.16 19.95 -2.36
C VAL A 163 -2.73 20.43 -1.04
N ILE A 164 -3.91 19.92 -0.69
CA ILE A 164 -4.52 20.15 0.62
C ILE A 164 -4.27 18.91 1.46
N ILE A 165 -3.69 19.07 2.66
CA ILE A 165 -3.43 17.95 3.58
C ILE A 165 -4.61 17.87 4.55
N PRO A 166 -5.49 16.86 4.46
CA PRO A 166 -6.58 16.66 5.40
C PRO A 166 -6.08 16.05 6.71
N ASP A 167 -6.84 16.28 7.79
CA ASP A 167 -6.73 15.55 9.06
C ASP A 167 -7.37 14.15 8.92
N LEU A 168 -6.77 13.32 8.06
CA LEU A 168 -7.18 11.93 7.82
C LEU A 168 -5.97 11.02 7.82
N SER A 169 -6.08 9.89 8.50
CA SER A 169 -5.09 8.83 8.40
C SER A 169 -5.17 8.13 7.03
N VAL A 170 -4.05 7.55 6.60
CA VAL A 170 -4.00 6.71 5.38
C VAL A 170 -5.03 5.57 5.44
N ARG A 171 -5.28 5.03 6.63
CA ARG A 171 -6.27 3.97 6.85
C ARG A 171 -7.70 4.44 6.57
N GLU A 172 -8.09 5.58 7.12
CA GLU A 172 -9.42 6.16 6.90
C GLU A 172 -9.64 6.51 5.43
N ALA A 173 -8.62 7.05 4.77
CA ALA A 173 -8.67 7.34 3.34
C ALA A 173 -8.86 6.06 2.49
N ILE A 174 -8.19 4.95 2.83
CA ILE A 174 -8.40 3.65 2.16
C ILE A 174 -9.85 3.15 2.38
N GLU A 175 -10.38 3.29 3.59
CA GLU A 175 -11.76 2.90 3.90
C GLU A 175 -12.78 3.72 3.08
N ILE A 176 -12.55 5.02 2.93
CA ILE A 176 -13.35 5.91 2.08
C ILE A 176 -13.35 5.42 0.63
N VAL A 177 -12.18 5.10 0.07
CA VAL A 177 -12.06 4.64 -1.31
C VAL A 177 -12.75 3.28 -1.51
N LEU A 178 -12.51 2.31 -0.62
CA LEU A 178 -13.09 0.96 -0.71
C LEU A 178 -14.61 0.95 -0.50
N SER A 179 -15.13 1.88 0.30
CA SER A 179 -16.57 2.04 0.51
C SER A 179 -17.27 2.83 -0.61
N GLY A 180 -16.53 3.29 -1.62
CA GLY A 180 -17.07 4.13 -2.70
C GLY A 180 -17.54 5.50 -2.20
N GLY A 181 -16.93 6.02 -1.13
CA GLY A 181 -17.28 7.31 -0.52
C GLY A 181 -18.32 7.23 0.60
N MET A 182 -18.86 6.05 0.92
CA MET A 182 -19.88 5.91 1.97
C MET A 182 -19.35 6.18 3.38
N SER A 183 -18.05 5.97 3.61
CA SER A 183 -17.40 6.22 4.91
C SER A 183 -16.82 7.63 5.04
N VAL A 184 -17.15 8.58 4.15
CA VAL A 184 -16.63 9.96 4.22
C VAL A 184 -17.18 10.67 5.47
N PRO A 185 -16.33 11.26 6.33
CA PRO A 185 -16.79 12.00 7.49
C PRO A 185 -17.50 13.29 7.07
N LYS A 186 -18.43 13.76 7.91
CA LYS A 186 -19.22 14.97 7.62
C LYS A 186 -18.38 16.24 7.46
N ILE A 187 -17.21 16.27 8.09
CA ILE A 187 -16.29 17.41 8.07
C ILE A 187 -14.88 16.85 7.90
N ILE A 188 -14.16 17.35 6.89
CA ILE A 188 -12.72 17.12 6.71
C ILE A 188 -12.03 18.47 6.93
N SER A 189 -11.22 18.56 7.97
CA SER A 189 -10.40 19.74 8.26
C SER A 189 -9.06 19.63 7.55
N ALA A 190 -8.54 20.74 7.04
CA ALA A 190 -7.16 20.79 6.56
C ALA A 190 -6.22 21.00 7.74
N VAL A 191 -5.06 20.33 7.74
CA VAL A 191 -3.99 20.60 8.71
C VAL A 191 -3.37 21.94 8.35
N GLU A 192 -3.55 22.94 9.21
CA GLU A 192 -2.99 24.29 9.05
C GLU A 192 -1.47 24.24 9.09
N GLY A 193 -0.84 24.20 7.90
CA GLY A 193 0.62 24.23 7.80
C GLY A 193 1.24 24.38 6.41
N VAL A 194 0.48 24.36 5.30
CA VAL A 194 1.08 24.40 3.94
C VAL A 194 0.41 25.39 2.98
N VAL A 195 -0.66 26.07 3.36
CA VAL A 195 -1.32 27.05 2.46
C VAL A 195 -0.64 28.42 2.57
N GLY A 196 0.46 28.59 1.85
CA GLY A 196 0.93 29.91 1.42
C GLY A 196 -0.01 30.45 0.35
N LEU A 197 -1.16 31.00 0.74
CA LEU A 197 -1.98 31.83 -0.13
C LEU A 197 -1.21 33.13 -0.39
N GLY A 198 -0.49 33.16 -1.52
CA GLY A 198 0.00 34.39 -2.12
C GLY A 198 -1.19 35.27 -2.51
N ASP A 199 -1.33 36.36 -1.78
CA ASP A 199 -2.22 37.48 -2.03
C ASP A 199 -2.03 38.03 -3.45
N HIS A 200 -3.00 37.80 -4.33
CA HIS A 200 -3.19 38.56 -5.56
C HIS A 200 -4.69 38.72 -5.88
N GLY A 201 -5.33 39.57 -5.08
CA GLY A 201 -6.64 40.16 -5.37
C GLY A 201 -6.62 41.66 -5.07
N ARG A 202 -5.99 42.43 -5.97
CA ARG A 202 -5.87 43.89 -5.94
C ARG A 202 -7.10 44.59 -5.35
N ALA A 203 -6.85 45.33 -4.28
CA ALA A 203 -7.62 46.51 -3.93
C ALA A 203 -7.67 47.46 -5.14
N VAL A 204 -8.86 47.69 -5.67
CA VAL A 204 -9.17 48.92 -6.40
C VAL A 204 -9.99 49.76 -5.44
N LYS A 205 -9.28 50.67 -4.79
CA LYS A 205 -9.83 51.85 -4.13
C LYS A 205 -9.81 52.98 -5.16
N ASP A 206 -10.75 53.91 -4.98
CA ASP A 206 -10.79 55.28 -5.49
C ASP A 206 -11.50 55.50 -6.85
N SER A 207 -12.79 55.85 -6.80
CA SER A 207 -13.30 57.23 -7.00
C SER A 207 -14.81 57.28 -6.89
#